data_AF-A0A7S2LAD0-F1
#
_entry.id   AF-A0A7S2LAD0-F1
#
_cell.length_a   1.000
_cell.length_b   1.000
_cell.length_c   1.000
_cell.angle_alpha   90.00
_cell.angle_beta   90.00
_cell.angle_gamma   90.00
#
_symmetry.space_group_name_H-M   'P 1'
#
loop_
_entity.id
_entity.type
_entity.pdbx_description
1 polymer ?
#
loop_
_entity_poly.entity_id
_entity_poly.type
_entity_poly.pdbx_seq_one_letter_code
_entity_poly.pdbx_strand_id
1 'polypeptide(L)'
;GLIRTGMKETIEVDSIVVARADIPSMGIYMDQSYELQSIYKQQFNDETNTVDRIPLQYLGINASGSDDAFGSSNASTTYIKLYSPVYHKDSGAVIVTPEEVGLVSLRTEVFDSIVFALPVLSFW
;
A
#
# COMPACT_ATOMS: atom_id res chain seq x y z
N GLY A 1 6.92 -26.94 -17.12
CA GLY A 1 7.33 -26.04 -16.01
C GLY A 1 6.37 -24.88 -16.00
N LEU A 2 5.63 -24.69 -14.91
CA LEU A 2 4.72 -23.57 -14.75
C LEU A 2 5.56 -22.29 -14.61
N ILE A 3 5.43 -21.39 -15.57
CA ILE A 3 5.93 -20.01 -15.45
C ILE A 3 5.06 -19.35 -14.38
N ARG A 4 5.59 -19.23 -13.16
CA ARG A 4 5.03 -18.32 -12.15
C ARG A 4 5.36 -16.92 -12.64
N THR A 5 4.39 -16.27 -13.28
CA THR A 5 4.44 -14.84 -13.58
C THR A 5 4.75 -14.12 -12.27
N GLY A 6 5.93 -13.49 -12.21
CA GLY A 6 6.43 -12.80 -11.04
C GLY A 6 5.63 -11.53 -10.78
N MET A 7 4.45 -11.67 -10.19
CA MET A 7 3.78 -10.56 -9.54
C MET A 7 4.60 -10.23 -8.29
N LYS A 8 5.23 -9.04 -8.26
CA LYS A 8 5.75 -8.52 -6.99
C LYS A 8 4.55 -8.23 -6.10
N GLU A 9 4.30 -9.10 -5.12
CA GLU A 9 3.24 -8.96 -4.12
C GLU A 9 3.59 -7.95 -3.02
N THR A 10 4.42 -6.95 -3.34
CA THR A 10 4.92 -5.95 -2.39
C THR A 10 4.68 -4.55 -2.92
N ILE A 11 4.03 -3.72 -2.10
CA ILE A 11 3.83 -2.29 -2.37
C ILE A 11 4.98 -1.54 -1.70
N GLU A 12 5.78 -0.85 -2.51
CA GLU A 12 6.92 -0.05 -2.03
C GLU A 12 6.45 1.35 -1.58
N VAL A 13 7.17 1.98 -0.66
CA VAL A 13 6.99 3.41 -0.37
C VAL A 13 7.24 4.24 -1.65
N ASP A 14 6.59 5.39 -1.76
CA ASP A 14 6.56 6.29 -2.93
C ASP A 14 5.87 5.69 -4.18
N SER A 15 5.13 4.60 -4.01
CA SER A 15 4.30 4.04 -5.07
C SER A 15 2.90 4.65 -5.11
N ILE A 16 2.27 4.57 -6.29
CA ILE A 16 0.88 4.96 -6.48
C ILE A 16 -0.01 3.74 -6.22
N VAL A 17 -0.95 3.92 -5.30
CA VAL A 17 -1.94 2.92 -4.90
C VAL A 17 -3.35 3.41 -5.18
N VAL A 18 -4.29 2.50 -5.39
CA VAL A 18 -5.72 2.81 -5.54
C VAL A 18 -6.48 2.30 -4.32
N ALA A 19 -7.38 3.15 -3.83
CA ALA A 19 -8.29 2.81 -2.75
C ALA A 19 -9.49 2.02 -3.30
N ARG A 20 -9.82 0.90 -2.67
CA ARG A 20 -11.03 0.10 -2.97
C ARG A 20 -12.21 0.44 -2.07
N ALA A 21 -11.96 1.14 -0.97
CA ALA A 21 -12.98 1.61 -0.05
C ALA A 21 -13.04 3.13 -0.03
N ASP A 22 -14.23 3.65 0.27
CA ASP A 22 -14.48 5.07 0.42
C ASP A 22 -14.41 5.44 1.91
N ILE A 23 -13.57 6.43 2.23
CA ILE A 23 -13.46 7.03 3.58
C ILE A 23 -13.46 8.57 3.41
N PRO A 24 -14.64 9.16 3.13
CA PRO A 24 -14.73 10.59 2.81
C PRO A 24 -14.26 11.51 3.94
N SER A 25 -14.40 11.06 5.20
CA SER A 25 -13.94 11.80 6.38
C SER A 25 -12.43 12.06 6.38
N MET A 26 -11.68 11.27 5.62
CA MET A 26 -10.23 11.38 5.46
C MET A 26 -9.82 11.74 4.03
N GLY A 27 -10.76 12.14 3.15
CA GLY A 27 -10.42 12.47 1.75
C GLY A 27 -9.99 11.28 0.89
N ILE A 28 -10.29 10.06 1.35
CA ILE A 28 -10.05 8.83 0.60
C ILE A 28 -11.35 8.46 -0.11
N TYR A 29 -11.28 8.29 -1.42
CA TYR A 29 -12.40 7.96 -2.28
C TYR A 29 -12.06 6.71 -3.09
N MET A 30 -13.07 5.86 -3.29
CA MET A 30 -12.93 4.63 -4.07
C MET A 30 -12.49 4.94 -5.51
N ASP A 31 -11.68 4.05 -6.09
CA ASP A 31 -11.12 4.14 -7.45
C ASP A 31 -10.26 5.38 -7.71
N GLN A 32 -9.86 6.11 -6.67
CA GLN A 32 -8.90 7.21 -6.76
C GLN A 32 -7.49 6.75 -6.44
N SER A 33 -6.52 7.41 -7.06
CA SER A 33 -5.10 7.16 -6.85
C SER A 33 -4.52 8.04 -5.75
N TYR A 34 -3.67 7.42 -4.94
CA TYR A 34 -2.98 8.02 -3.81
C TYR A 34 -1.50 7.67 -3.84
N GLU A 35 -0.66 8.58 -3.38
CA GLU A 35 0.76 8.37 -3.18
C GLU A 35 1.00 7.81 -1.78
N LEU A 36 1.68 6.67 -1.71
CA LEU A 36 2.05 6.03 -0.45
C LEU A 36 3.35 6.63 0.10
N GLN A 37 3.26 7.56 1.05
CA GLN A 37 4.42 8.29 1.57
C GLN A 37 5.22 7.51 2.63
N SER A 38 4.55 6.67 3.43
CA SER A 38 5.25 5.90 4.46
C SER A 38 4.42 4.71 4.91
N ILE A 39 5.11 3.65 5.33
CA ILE A 39 4.53 2.48 5.96
C ILE A 39 5.21 2.32 7.32
N TYR A 40 4.45 2.07 8.38
CA TYR A 40 5.03 1.75 9.68
C TYR A 40 4.16 0.76 10.45
N LYS A 41 4.80 -0.06 11.27
CA LYS A 41 4.13 -0.89 12.27
C LYS A 41 4.12 -0.17 13.60
N GLN A 42 2.97 -0.19 14.25
CA GLN A 42 2.80 0.33 15.59
C GLN A 42 2.55 -0.85 16.53
N GLN A 43 3.37 -0.96 17.57
CA GLN A 43 3.23 -1.99 18.60
C GLN A 43 3.20 -1.31 19.96
N PHE A 44 2.38 -1.83 20.86
CA PHE A 44 2.42 -1.42 22.25
C PHE A 44 3.48 -2.24 22.99
N ASN A 45 4.41 -1.55 23.65
CA ASN A 45 5.45 -2.18 24.45
C ASN A 45 5.04 -2.13 25.91
N ASP A 46 4.58 -3.27 26.45
CA ASP A 46 4.13 -3.41 27.83
C ASP A 46 5.25 -3.14 28.86
N GLU A 47 6.52 -3.32 28.48
CA GLU A 47 7.66 -3.16 29.40
C GLU A 47 8.02 -1.68 29.59
N THR A 48 7.98 -0.89 28.52
CA THR A 48 8.29 0.55 28.56
C THR A 48 7.04 1.41 28.71
N ASN A 49 5.85 0.83 28.56
CA ASN A 49 4.57 1.53 28.50
C ASN A 49 4.56 2.62 27.41
N THR A 50 5.26 2.35 26.30
CA THR A 50 5.38 3.25 25.14
C THR A 50 4.83 2.62 23.88
N VAL A 51 4.43 3.49 22.94
CA VAL A 51 4.04 3.09 21.60
C VAL A 51 5.26 3.16 20.70
N ASP A 52 5.75 1.99 20.29
CA ASP A 52 6.91 1.90 19.41
C ASP A 52 6.44 1.88 17.95
N ARG A 53 7.11 2.69 17.10
CA ARG A 53 6.81 2.81 15.67
C ARG A 53 8.02 2.34 14.87
N ILE A 54 7.83 1.26 14.13
CA ILE A 54 8.88 0.65 13.32
C ILE A 54 8.60 0.98 11.85
N PRO A 55 9.41 1.82 11.19
CA PRO A 55 9.21 2.15 9.79
C PRO A 55 9.47 0.93 8.90
N LEU A 56 8.65 0.75 7.88
CA LEU A 56 8.76 -0.31 6.88
C LEU A 56 8.98 0.31 5.49
N GLN A 57 9.76 -0.38 4.66
CA GLN A 57 10.03 0.03 3.27
C GLN A 57 9.03 -0.56 2.26
N TYR A 58 8.31 -1.61 2.66
CA TYR A 58 7.37 -2.31 1.80
C TYR A 58 6.19 -2.89 2.61
N LEU A 59 5.05 -3.02 1.95
CA LEU A 59 3.83 -3.66 2.45
C LEU A 59 3.57 -4.93 1.64
N GLY A 60 3.51 -6.09 2.30
CA GLY A 60 3.15 -7.35 1.65
C GLY A 60 1.65 -7.45 1.43
N ILE A 61 1.22 -7.68 0.19
CA ILE A 61 -0.20 -7.74 -0.22
C ILE A 61 -0.88 -9.03 0.29
N ASN A 62 -0.11 -10.10 0.49
CA ASN A 62 -0.59 -11.39 1.01
C ASN A 62 -0.21 -11.65 2.47
N ALA A 63 0.28 -10.64 3.20
CA ALA A 63 0.58 -10.78 4.62
C ALA A 63 -0.69 -10.73 5.51
N SER A 64 -1.88 -10.93 4.96
CA SER A 64 -3.16 -11.10 5.68
C SER A 64 -3.29 -12.47 6.36
N GLY A 65 -2.19 -13.19 6.57
CA GLY A 65 -2.17 -14.41 7.36
C GLY A 65 -0.81 -14.59 7.99
N SER A 66 -0.72 -14.36 9.29
CA SER A 66 0.28 -14.97 10.17
C SER A 66 1.74 -14.88 9.70
N ASP A 67 2.33 -13.68 9.68
CA ASP A 67 3.78 -13.55 9.95
C ASP A 67 3.98 -13.09 11.39
N ASP A 68 3.51 -13.97 12.30
CA ASP A 68 4.09 -14.22 13.62
C ASP A 68 5.55 -14.72 13.49
N ALA A 69 6.42 -13.91 12.85
CA ALA A 69 7.85 -14.17 12.75
C ALA A 69 8.68 -13.17 13.57
N PHE A 70 8.06 -12.49 14.53
CA PHE A 70 8.73 -11.89 15.68
C PHE A 70 7.94 -12.33 16.91
N GLY A 71 8.44 -13.33 17.62
CA GLY A 71 7.79 -13.95 18.78
C GLY A 71 7.60 -12.98 19.93
N SER A 72 6.57 -12.14 19.86
CA SER A 72 6.18 -11.23 20.92
C SER A 72 4.68 -11.03 20.87
N SER A 73 4.06 -11.35 22.00
CA SER A 73 2.62 -11.40 22.34
C SER A 73 1.80 -10.12 22.11
N ASN A 74 2.34 -9.12 21.42
CA ASN A 74 1.72 -7.81 21.34
C ASN A 74 1.29 -7.57 19.90
N ALA A 75 -0.02 -7.56 19.67
CA ALA A 75 -0.65 -7.28 18.39
C ALA A 75 -0.05 -6.00 17.78
N SER A 76 0.67 -6.12 16.66
CA SER A 76 1.22 -4.99 15.94
C SER A 76 0.30 -4.62 14.79
N THR A 77 -0.09 -3.35 14.71
CA THR A 77 -0.98 -2.85 13.64
C THR A 77 -0.15 -2.12 12.60
N THR A 78 -0.36 -2.44 11.32
CA THR A 78 0.32 -1.76 10.22
C THR A 78 -0.48 -0.55 9.79
N TYR A 79 0.20 0.59 9.70
CA TYR A 79 -0.35 1.86 9.24
C TYR A 79 0.37 2.33 7.99
N ILE A 80 -0.37 3.02 7.14
CA ILE A 80 0.10 3.61 5.90
C ILE A 80 -0.28 5.08 5.86
N LYS A 81 0.57 5.88 5.20
CA LYS A 81 0.34 7.31 5.00
C LYS A 81 0.06 7.58 3.53
N LEU A 82 -1.16 8.01 3.23
CA LEU A 82 -1.63 8.27 1.87
C LEU A 82 -1.76 9.76 1.61
N TYR A 83 -1.28 10.19 0.45
CA TYR A 83 -1.37 11.57 0.00
C TYR A 83 -2.07 11.65 -1.36
N SER A 84 -2.90 12.67 -1.54
CA SER A 84 -3.46 13.03 -2.84
C SER A 84 -3.37 14.54 -2.97
N PRO A 85 -2.73 15.09 -4.01
CA PRO A 85 -2.66 16.53 -4.20
C PRO A 85 -4.04 17.17 -4.45
N VAL A 86 -5.06 16.37 -4.79
CA VAL A 86 -6.42 16.85 -5.00
C VAL A 86 -7.17 16.99 -3.67
N TYR A 87 -7.04 15.99 -2.78
CA TYR A 87 -7.83 15.92 -1.54
C TYR A 87 -7.07 16.32 -0.28
N HIS A 88 -5.74 16.25 -0.31
CA HIS A 88 -4.87 16.42 0.86
C HIS A 88 -3.96 17.66 0.77
N LYS A 89 -4.22 18.55 -0.19
CA LYS A 89 -3.43 19.78 -0.38
C LYS A 89 -3.39 20.65 0.87
N ASP A 90 -4.55 20.84 1.51
CA ASP A 90 -4.71 21.75 2.65
C ASP A 90 -4.70 21.01 3.99
N SER A 91 -5.10 19.74 4.03
CA SER A 91 -5.17 18.91 5.25
C SER A 91 -3.92 18.08 5.52
N GLY A 92 -3.08 17.86 4.51
CA GLY A 92 -1.92 16.98 4.58
C GLY A 92 -2.28 15.49 4.45
N ALA A 93 -1.24 14.66 4.31
CA ALA A 93 -1.40 13.23 4.10
C ALA A 93 -2.04 12.54 5.32
N VAL A 94 -2.91 11.57 5.03
CA VAL A 94 -3.73 10.87 6.03
C VAL A 94 -3.13 9.52 6.40
N ILE A 95 -3.38 9.10 7.64
CA ILE A 95 -2.88 7.84 8.19
C ILE A 95 -4.06 6.88 8.32
N VAL A 96 -3.94 5.71 7.71
CA VAL A 96 -4.99 4.70 7.64
C VAL A 96 -4.39 3.31 7.73
N THR A 97 -5.23 2.30 8.00
CA THR A 97 -4.78 0.92 7.88
C THR A 97 -4.99 0.42 6.43
N PRO A 98 -4.11 -0.48 5.94
CA PRO A 98 -4.28 -1.08 4.61
C PRO A 98 -5.60 -1.83 4.46
N GLU A 99 -6.09 -2.44 5.54
CA GLU A 99 -7.32 -3.23 5.58
C GLU A 99 -8.56 -2.36 5.43
N GLU A 100 -8.58 -1.16 6.03
CA GLU A 100 -9.69 -0.22 5.92
C GLU A 100 -9.85 0.34 4.51
N VAL A 101 -8.73 0.60 3.82
CA VAL A 101 -8.75 1.25 2.48
C VAL A 101 -8.83 0.23 1.34
N GLY A 102 -8.34 -0.99 1.56
CA GLY A 102 -8.20 -2.00 0.52
C GLY A 102 -7.31 -1.50 -0.62
N LEU A 103 -6.00 -1.66 -0.49
CA LEU A 103 -5.06 -1.13 -1.49
C LEU A 103 -4.83 -2.08 -2.67
N VAL A 104 -4.72 -1.50 -3.87
CA VAL A 104 -4.18 -2.17 -5.07
C VAL A 104 -3.05 -1.35 -5.66
N SER A 105 -1.94 -2.00 -6.03
CA SER A 105 -0.81 -1.33 -6.70
C SER A 105 -1.08 -1.17 -8.18
N LEU A 106 -1.02 0.06 -8.70
CA LEU A 106 -1.22 0.37 -10.14
C LEU A 106 0.01 0.11 -11.01
N ARG A 107 1.20 -0.01 -10.40
CA ARG A 107 2.47 0.03 -11.14
C ARG A 107 2.66 -1.13 -12.12
N THR A 108 1.96 -2.24 -11.92
CA THR A 108 2.13 -3.46 -12.71
C THR A 108 1.26 -3.49 -13.97
N GLU A 109 0.14 -2.76 -14.01
CA GLU A 109 -0.85 -2.92 -15.09
C GLU A 109 -0.59 -2.01 -16.31
N VAL A 110 -0.02 -0.82 -16.08
CA VAL A 110 0.24 0.16 -17.15
C VAL A 110 1.41 -0.26 -18.05
N PHE A 111 2.44 -0.93 -17.51
CA PHE A 111 3.55 -1.40 -18.33
C PHE A 111 3.17 -2.59 -19.21
N ASP A 112 2.33 -3.51 -18.73
CA ASP A 112 1.86 -4.65 -19.53
C ASP A 112 0.94 -4.21 -20.68
N SER A 113 0.09 -3.20 -20.45
CA SER A 113 -0.80 -2.66 -21.48
C SER A 113 -0.06 -1.88 -22.57
N ILE A 114 1.02 -1.15 -22.24
CA ILE A 114 1.87 -0.48 -23.25
C ILE A 114 2.65 -1.49 -24.09
N VAL A 115 3.18 -2.56 -23.50
CA VAL A 115 3.91 -3.60 -24.25
C VAL A 115 2.99 -4.36 -25.21
N PHE A 116 1.72 -4.60 -24.83
CA PHE A 116 0.73 -5.21 -25.72
C PHE A 116 0.20 -4.29 -26.83
N ALA A 117 0.23 -2.97 -26.63
CA ALA A 117 -0.27 -2.00 -27.63
C ALA A 117 0.75 -1.67 -28.75
N LEU A 118 2.02 -2.06 -28.59
CA LEU A 118 3.10 -1.69 -29.51
C LEU A 118 3.34 -2.59 -30.75
N PRO A 119 2.73 -3.77 -30.98
CA PRO A 119 2.98 -4.52 -32.21
C PRO A 119 2.00 -4.19 -33.36
N VAL A 120 1.26 -3.07 -33.32
CA VAL A 120 0.30 -2.70 -34.38
C VAL A 120 0.66 -1.40 -35.13
N LEU A 121 1.69 -0.66 -34.69
CA LEU A 121 2.10 0.60 -35.35
C LEU A 121 3.36 0.49 -36.22
N SER A 122 3.93 -0.71 -36.39
CA SER A 122 5.15 -0.93 -37.21
C SER A 122 4.88 -1.57 -38.58
N PHE A 123 3.61 -1.69 -39.00
CA PHE A 123 3.25 -2.18 -40.33
C PHE A 123 2.21 -1.25 -40.98
N TRP A 124 2.68 -0.10 -41.44
CA TRP A 124 2.13 0.56 -42.61
C TRP A 124 3.25 1.23 -43.39
#